data_AF-A0AA40WF24-F1
#
_entry.id   AF-A0AA40WF24-F1
#
_cell.length_a   1.000
_cell.length_b   1.000
_cell.length_c   1.000
_cell.angle_alpha   90.00
_cell.angle_beta   90.00
_cell.angle_gamma   90.00
#
_symmetry.space_group_name_H-M   'P 1'
#
loop_
_entity.id
_entity.type
_entity.pdbx_description
1 polymer ?
#
loop_
_entity_poly.entity_id
_entity_poly.type
_entity_poly.pdbx_seq_one_letter_code
_entity_poly.pdbx_strand_id
1 'polypeptide(L)'
;MMKSKMKLMPLLASLSLISGCTVLPGSNMSTMGKDVIKQQDADFDLDRMVNVYPLTPRLVEQLRPRPNVAQPNMSLDQEIASYQYRVGPGDVLNVTVWDHPELTTPAGQYRSSS
;
A
#
# COMPACT_ATOMS: atom_id res chain seq x y z
N MET A 1 31.59 71.38 -27.15
CA MET A 1 30.63 70.61 -26.33
C MET A 1 30.92 69.08 -26.33
N MET A 2 32.19 68.66 -26.32
CA MET A 2 32.58 67.25 -26.61
C MET A 2 33.66 66.68 -25.65
N LYS A 3 33.75 67.17 -24.40
CA LYS A 3 34.67 66.60 -23.39
C LYS A 3 33.98 65.71 -22.35
N SER A 4 32.68 65.94 -22.08
CA SER A 4 31.90 65.12 -21.14
C SER A 4 31.59 63.72 -21.70
N LYS A 5 31.30 63.62 -23.01
CA LYS A 5 30.96 62.34 -23.66
C LYS A 5 32.11 61.32 -23.70
N MET A 6 33.37 61.78 -23.67
CA MET A 6 34.55 60.90 -23.73
C MET A 6 34.93 60.29 -22.36
N LYS A 7 34.54 60.93 -21.25
CA LYS A 7 34.70 60.39 -19.88
C LYS A 7 33.59 59.42 -19.48
N LEU A 8 32.45 59.46 -20.18
CA LEU A 8 31.30 58.58 -19.92
C LEU A 8 31.50 57.16 -20.50
N MET A 9 32.37 57.03 -21.51
CA MET A 9 32.65 55.78 -22.21
C MET A 9 33.33 54.70 -21.35
N PRO A 10 34.39 54.99 -20.55
CA PRO A 10 34.98 53.98 -19.67
C PRO A 10 34.06 53.59 -18.51
N LEU A 11 33.16 54.49 -18.08
CA LEU A 11 32.16 54.24 -17.04
C LEU A 11 31.08 53.24 -17.51
N LEU A 12 30.64 53.33 -18.76
CA LEU A 12 29.70 52.36 -19.33
C LEU A 12 30.35 50.98 -19.57
N ALA A 13 31.63 50.97 -19.95
CA ALA A 13 32.40 49.73 -20.16
C ALA A 13 32.67 48.99 -18.84
N SER A 14 32.99 49.70 -17.76
CA SER A 14 33.16 49.07 -16.45
C SER A 14 31.84 48.54 -15.86
N LEU A 15 30.71 49.22 -16.09
CA LEU A 15 29.40 48.77 -15.60
C LEU A 15 28.90 47.48 -16.28
N SER A 16 29.28 47.27 -17.54
CA SER A 16 28.96 46.05 -18.30
C SER A 16 29.82 44.84 -17.90
N LEU A 17 31.06 45.07 -17.45
CA LEU A 17 31.95 44.01 -16.95
C LEU A 17 31.60 43.53 -15.52
N ILE A 18 30.96 44.37 -14.71
CA ILE A 18 30.55 44.05 -13.32
C ILE A 18 29.19 43.31 -13.28
N SER A 19 28.47 43.30 -14.40
CA SER A 19 27.28 42.46 -14.56
C SER A 19 27.73 41.00 -14.74
N GLY A 20 28.01 40.32 -13.62
CA GLY A 20 28.21 38.88 -13.59
C GLY A 20 26.95 38.17 -14.04
N CYS A 21 26.87 37.83 -15.33
CA CYS A 21 25.70 37.16 -15.90
C CYS A 21 25.61 35.72 -15.40
N THR A 22 24.62 35.41 -14.56
CA THR A 22 23.99 34.08 -14.58
C THR A 22 22.84 34.15 -15.59
N VAL A 23 23.10 33.74 -16.84
CA VAL A 23 22.11 33.84 -17.94
C VAL A 23 20.86 32.98 -17.67
N LEU A 24 20.97 31.98 -16.79
CA LEU A 24 19.88 31.12 -16.35
C LEU A 24 19.89 31.04 -14.82
N PRO A 25 19.11 31.89 -14.11
CA PRO A 25 18.96 31.76 -12.67
C PRO A 25 18.16 30.48 -12.35
N GLY A 26 18.77 29.56 -11.62
CA GLY A 26 18.16 28.27 -11.23
C GLY A 26 19.22 27.20 -11.01
N SER A 27 18.84 26.07 -10.42
CA SER A 27 19.70 24.88 -10.27
C SER A 27 19.39 23.86 -11.37
N ASN A 28 20.43 23.32 -12.01
CA ASN A 28 20.35 22.13 -12.86
C ASN A 28 21.19 21.04 -12.19
N MET A 29 20.64 19.84 -12.08
CA MET A 29 21.38 18.66 -11.63
C MET A 29 21.67 17.76 -12.83
N SER A 30 22.84 17.96 -13.42
CA SER A 30 23.36 17.06 -14.45
C SER A 30 24.12 15.91 -13.81
N THR A 31 24.04 14.74 -14.43
CA THR A 31 24.87 13.56 -14.08
C THR A 31 26.25 13.61 -14.76
N MET A 32 26.55 14.66 -15.52
CA MET A 32 27.84 14.85 -16.19
C MET A 32 29.00 14.85 -15.17
N GLY A 33 29.98 13.97 -15.38
CA GLY A 33 31.14 13.83 -14.51
C GLY A 33 30.89 13.08 -13.19
N LYS A 34 29.70 12.48 -13.01
CA LYS A 34 29.39 11.60 -11.87
C LYS A 34 29.39 10.14 -12.30
N ASP A 35 29.69 9.26 -11.36
CA ASP A 35 29.50 7.82 -11.55
C ASP A 35 28.00 7.49 -11.45
N VAL A 36 27.42 7.02 -12.55
CA VAL A 36 25.99 6.67 -12.65
C VAL A 36 25.87 5.16 -12.52
N ILE A 37 25.41 4.70 -11.36
CA ILE A 37 25.17 3.28 -11.11
C ILE A 37 23.94 2.84 -11.92
N LYS A 38 24.17 2.07 -12.98
CA LYS A 38 23.10 1.47 -13.77
C LYS A 38 22.59 0.20 -13.09
N GLN A 39 21.31 0.20 -12.73
CA GLN A 39 20.62 -1.01 -12.31
C GLN A 39 20.39 -1.93 -13.52
N GLN A 40 20.18 -3.23 -13.31
CA GLN A 40 20.03 -4.22 -14.40
C GLN A 40 18.88 -3.91 -15.36
N ASP A 41 17.89 -3.15 -14.89
CA ASP A 41 16.70 -2.70 -15.61
C ASP A 41 16.79 -1.22 -16.02
N ALA A 42 17.96 -0.56 -15.93
CA ALA A 42 18.09 0.88 -16.19
C ALA A 42 17.69 1.31 -17.62
N ASP A 43 17.77 0.40 -18.60
CA ASP A 43 17.40 0.63 -20.01
C ASP A 43 16.00 0.06 -20.32
N PHE A 44 15.02 0.30 -19.42
CA PHE A 44 13.64 -0.15 -19.61
C PHE A 44 12.87 0.72 -20.61
N ASP A 45 12.13 0.06 -21.49
CA ASP A 45 11.23 0.70 -22.45
C ASP A 45 9.82 0.80 -21.85
N LEU A 46 9.47 1.98 -21.31
CA LEU A 46 8.15 2.23 -20.70
C LEU A 46 7.00 1.92 -21.66
N ASP A 47 7.16 2.19 -22.96
CA ASP A 47 6.08 2.04 -23.95
C ASP A 47 5.66 0.58 -24.11
N ARG A 48 6.56 -0.36 -23.79
CA ARG A 48 6.28 -1.81 -23.80
C ARG A 48 5.75 -2.35 -22.49
N MET A 49 5.85 -1.57 -21.41
CA MET A 49 5.48 -2.00 -20.06
C MET A 49 4.11 -1.50 -19.62
N VAL A 50 3.49 -0.61 -20.40
CA VAL A 50 2.18 -0.04 -20.07
C VAL A 50 1.15 -0.33 -21.14
N ASN A 51 -0.08 -0.56 -20.69
CA ASN A 51 -1.24 -0.61 -21.57
C ASN A 51 -2.09 0.63 -21.31
N VAL A 52 -2.33 1.42 -22.36
CA VAL A 52 -3.19 2.61 -22.28
C VAL A 52 -4.59 2.22 -22.76
N TYR A 53 -5.56 2.26 -21.84
CA TYR A 53 -6.96 2.02 -22.15
C TYR A 53 -7.76 3.32 -22.07
N PRO A 54 -8.52 3.70 -23.11
CA PRO A 54 -9.37 4.87 -23.05
C PRO A 54 -10.55 4.66 -22.08
N LEU A 55 -10.81 5.66 -21.24
CA LEU A 55 -11.92 5.62 -20.28
C LEU A 55 -13.26 5.82 -21.02
N THR A 56 -13.84 4.69 -21.43
CA THR A 56 -15.14 4.63 -22.11
C THR A 56 -16.22 4.12 -21.15
N PRO A 57 -17.51 4.46 -21.36
CA PRO A 57 -18.60 3.90 -20.56
C PRO A 57 -18.63 2.36 -20.56
N ARG A 58 -18.26 1.74 -21.69
CA ARG A 58 -18.13 0.29 -21.83
C ARG A 58 -17.02 -0.27 -20.92
N LEU A 59 -15.86 0.38 -20.87
CA LEU A 59 -14.75 -0.05 -20.00
C LEU A 59 -15.16 0.04 -18.52
N VAL A 60 -15.88 1.11 -18.14
CA VAL A 60 -16.40 1.28 -16.78
C VAL A 60 -17.39 0.16 -16.41
N GLU A 61 -18.27 -0.23 -17.33
CA GLU A 61 -19.20 -1.36 -17.12
C GLU A 61 -18.45 -2.68 -16.98
N GLN A 62 -17.44 -2.93 -17.83
CA GLN A 62 -16.64 -4.16 -17.78
C GLN A 62 -15.83 -4.31 -16.49
N LEU A 63 -15.30 -3.20 -15.98
CA LEU A 63 -14.52 -3.18 -14.74
C LEU A 63 -15.40 -3.02 -13.49
N ARG A 64 -16.73 -2.87 -13.64
CA ARG A 64 -17.62 -2.71 -12.49
C ARG A 64 -17.61 -4.00 -11.66
N PRO A 65 -17.24 -3.95 -10.38
CA PRO A 65 -17.35 -5.11 -9.51
C PRO A 65 -18.82 -5.52 -9.42
N ARG A 66 -19.07 -6.82 -9.45
CA ARG A 66 -20.44 -7.33 -9.25
C ARG A 66 -20.91 -6.97 -7.84
N PRO A 67 -22.16 -6.54 -7.66
CA PRO A 67 -22.68 -6.25 -6.33
C PRO A 67 -22.68 -7.53 -5.49
N ASN A 68 -22.21 -7.43 -4.25
CA ASN A 68 -22.31 -8.50 -3.29
C ASN A 68 -23.78 -8.65 -2.89
N VAL A 69 -24.35 -9.81 -3.15
CA VAL A 69 -25.71 -10.18 -2.73
C VAL A 69 -25.62 -11.33 -1.75
N ALA A 70 -26.56 -11.41 -0.80
CA ALA A 70 -26.62 -12.55 0.11
C ALA A 70 -26.88 -13.83 -0.70
N GLN A 71 -26.01 -14.83 -0.53
CA GLN A 71 -26.15 -16.14 -1.15
C GLN A 71 -26.16 -17.21 -0.05
N PRO A 72 -27.15 -18.11 -0.03
CA PRO A 72 -27.14 -19.22 0.92
C PRO A 72 -26.00 -20.20 0.59
N ASN A 73 -25.42 -20.81 1.62
CA ASN A 73 -24.36 -21.80 1.48
C ASN A 73 -24.87 -23.19 1.90
N MET A 74 -25.56 -23.86 0.97
CA MET A 74 -26.16 -25.17 1.22
C MET A 74 -25.14 -26.25 1.62
N SER A 75 -23.90 -26.16 1.14
CA SER A 75 -22.83 -27.08 1.54
C SER A 75 -22.45 -26.92 3.01
N LEU A 76 -22.34 -25.67 3.48
CA LEU A 76 -22.05 -25.39 4.89
C LEU A 76 -23.24 -25.81 5.77
N ASP A 77 -24.47 -25.54 5.32
CA ASP A 77 -25.67 -25.96 6.04
C ASP A 77 -25.71 -27.49 6.23
N GLN A 78 -25.34 -28.25 5.20
CA GLN A 78 -25.22 -29.70 5.27
C GLN A 78 -24.08 -30.15 6.20
N GLU A 79 -22.93 -29.48 6.16
CA GLU A 79 -21.79 -29.78 7.03
C GLU A 79 -22.17 -29.57 8.50
N ILE A 80 -22.79 -28.44 8.83
CA ILE A 80 -23.31 -28.13 10.17
C ILE A 80 -24.33 -29.19 10.61
N ALA A 81 -25.28 -29.55 9.73
CA ALA A 81 -26.28 -30.57 10.05
C ALA A 81 -25.65 -31.96 10.30
N SER A 82 -24.52 -32.26 9.66
CA SER A 82 -23.79 -33.51 9.84
C SER A 82 -22.71 -33.49 10.93
N TYR A 83 -22.45 -32.33 11.53
CA TYR A 83 -21.34 -32.13 12.44
C TYR A 83 -21.53 -32.93 13.75
N GLN A 84 -20.49 -33.69 14.12
CA GLN A 84 -20.46 -34.47 15.35
C GLN A 84 -19.13 -34.24 16.07
N TYR A 85 -19.23 -33.80 17.32
CA TYR A 85 -18.06 -33.65 18.17
C TYR A 85 -17.51 -35.01 18.61
N ARG A 86 -16.18 -35.15 18.59
CA ARG A 86 -15.45 -36.34 19.02
C ARG A 86 -14.53 -35.97 20.18
N VAL A 87 -14.65 -36.70 21.27
CA VAL A 87 -13.82 -36.50 22.47
C VAL A 87 -12.35 -36.75 22.13
N GLY A 88 -11.47 -35.83 22.54
CA GLY A 88 -10.04 -35.89 22.38
C GLY A 88 -9.29 -35.95 23.72
N PRO A 89 -7.97 -36.23 23.68
CA PRO A 89 -7.13 -36.20 24.88
C PRO A 89 -7.11 -34.80 25.50
N GLY A 90 -7.36 -34.73 26.82
CA GLY A 90 -7.39 -33.47 27.57
C GLY A 90 -8.79 -32.90 27.81
N ASP A 91 -9.81 -33.45 27.15
CA ASP A 91 -11.20 -33.08 27.43
C ASP A 91 -11.63 -33.57 28.82
N VAL A 92 -12.28 -32.69 29.58
CA VAL A 92 -12.89 -33.03 30.87
C VAL A 92 -14.37 -33.28 30.65
N LEU A 93 -14.80 -34.53 30.84
CA LEU A 93 -16.20 -34.93 30.66
C LEU A 93 -16.99 -34.76 31.96
N ASN A 94 -18.21 -34.22 31.84
CA ASN A 94 -19.17 -34.21 32.93
C ASN A 94 -20.09 -35.43 32.82
N VAL A 95 -20.08 -36.29 33.83
CA VAL A 95 -20.85 -37.54 33.85
C VAL A 95 -21.90 -37.47 34.95
N THR A 96 -23.17 -37.56 34.58
CA THR A 96 -24.30 -37.54 35.51
C THR A 96 -24.83 -38.95 35.72
N VAL A 97 -24.90 -39.38 36.97
CA VAL A 97 -25.52 -40.63 37.41
C VAL A 97 -26.78 -40.30 38.22
N TRP A 98 -27.94 -40.63 37.65
CA TRP A 98 -29.23 -40.37 38.30
C TRP A 98 -29.36 -41.14 39.62
N ASP A 99 -30.03 -40.50 40.58
CA ASP A 99 -30.26 -40.99 41.95
C ASP A 99 -28.99 -41.30 42.77
N HIS A 100 -27.80 -40.96 42.25
CA HIS A 100 -26.49 -41.15 42.91
C HIS A 100 -25.68 -39.85 42.90
N PRO A 101 -26.05 -38.85 43.73
CA PRO A 101 -25.34 -37.57 43.83
C PRO A 101 -23.87 -37.72 44.26
N GLU A 102 -23.53 -38.80 44.98
CA GLU A 102 -22.18 -39.15 45.40
C GLU A 102 -21.26 -39.51 44.22
N LEU A 103 -21.81 -39.92 43.07
CA LEU A 103 -21.05 -40.19 41.84
C LEU A 103 -21.12 -39.04 40.83
N THR A 104 -22.25 -38.32 40.78
CA THR A 104 -22.44 -37.16 39.89
C THR A 104 -21.61 -35.96 40.33
N THR A 105 -21.52 -35.71 41.64
CA THR A 105 -20.79 -34.59 42.22
C THR A 105 -19.91 -35.05 43.38
N PRO A 106 -18.83 -35.80 43.09
CA PRO A 106 -18.01 -36.42 44.15
C PRO A 106 -17.30 -35.39 45.04
N ALA A 107 -17.14 -34.15 44.58
CA ALA A 107 -16.52 -33.05 45.33
C ALA A 107 -17.54 -32.01 45.87
N GLY A 108 -18.84 -32.31 45.84
CA GLY A 108 -19.91 -31.38 46.24
C GLY A 108 -20.24 -30.33 45.17
N GLN A 109 -21.26 -29.50 45.45
CA GLN A 109 -21.79 -28.50 44.50
C GLN A 109 -20.91 -27.25 44.35
N TYR A 110 -19.89 -27.08 45.19
CA TYR A 110 -19.02 -25.89 45.18
C TYR A 110 -17.67 -26.22 44.57
N ARG A 111 -17.61 -26.27 43.23
CA ARG A 111 -16.37 -26.02 42.49
C ARG A 111 -16.52 -24.66 41.81
N SER A 112 -15.69 -23.70 42.20
CA SER A 112 -15.57 -22.43 41.48
C SER A 112 -15.00 -22.71 40.10
N SER A 113 -15.72 -22.35 39.04
CA SER A 113 -15.23 -22.39 37.66
C SER A 113 -13.91 -21.63 37.57
N SER A 114 -12.83 -22.30 37.15
CA SER A 114 -11.59 -21.64 36.72
C SER A 114 -11.73 -21.15 35.29
#